data_AF-A0A1G9NZD0-F1
#
_entry.id   AF-A0A1G9NZD0-F1
#
_cell.length_a   1.000
_cell.length_b   1.000
_cell.length_c   1.000
_cell.angle_alpha   90.00
_cell.angle_beta   90.00
_cell.angle_gamma   90.00
#
_symmetry.space_group_name_H-M   'P 1'
#
loop_
_entity.id
_entity.type
_entity.pdbx_description
1 polymer ?
#
loop_
_entity_poly.entity_id
_entity_poly.type
_entity_poly.pdbx_seq_one_letter_code
_entity_poly.pdbx_strand_id
1 'polypeptide(L)'
;MNRVSENRERAGSISRFQQFCILLLCLAVVLPSLRAFSISAEAGVTWPVFGAGQPVLAYTANPEKKYPVYNKSHSKIKGLMLSSSSPIRIIAIDGKWAAFLYSTNGTTKTGYVPLSTFTAVAIPQNKETAQAETTVYRRDSGSKTAGRITAGSTLYTLASAGSRVQILYSVRNSSGNIRNWQMGWVNRSDHNKLLTVMGASTLRITGVSRPTVLQQGSFFTVTGTVSSNYNIKEVRVAIRNAAYNVVSKRYTTTNTKSFSLSLVDKYILFNKATPGKNYYIIWAKDAKGKTVLMNMPFTVVKKTIPTAPSSGRAGGPSYFLGYDRYSGVNYKGQTSSSRRIAALNKAKKMVTIKWKCPMNFPTWYNIEGYYSYAKAKDGTVSTQFLKGKTYVGIPYSMKNHSYDNEAWANVIKKGYTWKEMAAPFYSSVYKTAAKGSDCSYFVYLCMRAGGANVTYQTTYTMSNGQYYKRIDKSRMKPGDVLLCSHHTMLFAGRVGSRYAVFESTSDGATTRYKLFTAAELAEYSAYRYKYW
;
A
#
# COMPACT_ATOMS: atom_id res chain seq x y z
N MET A 1 -58.86 24.70 -13.84
CA MET A 1 -57.91 24.75 -14.96
C MET A 1 -57.46 23.33 -15.30
N ASN A 2 -57.90 22.88 -16.47
CA ASN A 2 -57.46 21.81 -17.35
C ASN A 2 -57.24 20.37 -16.83
N ARG A 3 -58.11 19.51 -17.40
CA ARG A 3 -58.07 18.06 -17.50
C ARG A 3 -57.96 17.72 -19.01
N VAL A 4 -57.21 16.66 -19.32
CA VAL A 4 -57.34 15.73 -20.49
C VAL A 4 -57.00 16.25 -21.91
N SER A 5 -56.03 15.62 -22.58
CA SER A 5 -56.26 14.61 -23.65
C SER A 5 -54.98 14.24 -24.41
N GLU A 6 -54.89 12.95 -24.73
CA GLU A 6 -53.92 12.31 -25.63
C GLU A 6 -54.01 12.86 -27.06
N ASN A 7 -52.91 12.74 -27.82
CA ASN A 7 -53.04 12.39 -29.24
C ASN A 7 -51.80 11.65 -29.76
N ARG A 8 -52.06 10.46 -30.29
CA ARG A 8 -51.15 9.61 -31.09
C ARG A 8 -51.15 10.09 -32.56
N GLU A 9 -50.00 9.83 -33.19
CA GLU A 9 -49.78 9.50 -34.61
C GLU A 9 -50.14 10.51 -35.71
N ARG A 10 -49.10 10.93 -36.45
CA ARG A 10 -49.01 10.67 -37.90
C ARG A 10 -47.58 10.85 -38.43
N ALA A 11 -47.08 9.79 -39.05
CA ALA A 11 -45.85 9.78 -39.84
C ALA A 11 -46.00 10.69 -41.07
N GLY A 12 -45.05 11.62 -41.24
CA GLY A 12 -44.86 12.38 -42.47
C GLY A 12 -43.68 11.81 -43.24
N SER A 13 -43.95 11.25 -44.42
CA SER A 13 -42.96 10.76 -45.37
C SER A 13 -42.04 11.88 -45.85
N ILE A 14 -40.73 11.74 -45.63
CA ILE A 14 -39.72 12.59 -46.28
C ILE A 14 -39.67 12.19 -47.76
N SER A 15 -39.87 13.16 -48.66
CA SER A 15 -39.88 12.90 -50.10
C SER A 15 -38.47 12.56 -50.61
N ARG A 16 -38.39 11.75 -51.68
CA ARG A 16 -37.12 11.36 -52.32
C ARG A 16 -36.25 12.55 -52.77
N PHE A 17 -36.82 13.74 -52.90
CA PHE A 17 -36.11 14.97 -53.23
C PHE A 17 -35.26 15.50 -52.06
N GLN A 18 -35.72 15.35 -50.81
CA GLN A 18 -34.94 15.71 -49.62
C GLN A 18 -33.81 14.71 -49.31
N GLN A 19 -33.96 13.44 -49.70
CA GLN A 19 -32.85 12.46 -49.62
C GLN A 19 -31.77 12.73 -50.69
N PHE A 20 -32.13 13.27 -51.86
CA PHE A 20 -31.17 13.59 -52.92
C PHE A 20 -30.33 14.84 -52.61
N CYS A 21 -30.91 15.86 -51.97
CA CYS A 21 -30.18 17.07 -51.57
C CYS A 21 -29.17 16.83 -50.42
N ILE A 22 -29.44 15.88 -49.52
CA ILE A 22 -28.51 15.53 -48.42
C ILE A 22 -27.35 14.67 -48.94
N LEU A 23 -27.55 13.88 -50.00
CA LEU A 23 -26.46 13.10 -50.62
C LEU A 23 -25.50 13.97 -51.44
N LEU A 24 -25.98 15.06 -52.05
CA LEU A 24 -25.15 15.98 -52.85
C LEU A 24 -24.31 16.95 -52.01
N LEU A 25 -24.74 17.30 -50.80
CA LEU A 25 -23.93 18.10 -49.87
C LEU A 25 -22.81 17.29 -49.17
N CYS A 26 -22.87 15.96 -49.23
CA CYS A 26 -21.79 15.10 -48.70
C CYS A 26 -20.74 14.70 -49.75
N LEU A 27 -20.90 15.05 -51.04
CA LEU A 27 -19.94 14.68 -52.09
C LEU A 27 -19.08 15.84 -52.63
N ALA A 28 -19.32 17.08 -52.21
CA ALA A 28 -18.70 18.28 -52.81
C ALA A 28 -17.62 18.98 -51.95
N VAL A 29 -17.17 18.41 -50.82
CA VAL A 29 -16.08 18.98 -50.00
C VAL A 29 -14.80 18.12 -50.06
N VAL A 30 -14.68 17.23 -51.05
CA VAL A 30 -13.44 16.46 -51.25
C VAL A 30 -12.89 16.71 -52.66
N LEU A 31 -11.80 17.49 -52.66
CA LEU A 31 -10.77 17.73 -53.70
C LEU A 31 -10.92 19.04 -54.50
N PRO A 32 -9.82 19.83 -54.55
CA PRO A 32 -8.74 19.48 -55.48
C PRO A 32 -7.34 19.36 -54.87
N SER A 33 -6.52 18.60 -55.60
CA SER A 33 -5.05 18.52 -55.60
C SER A 33 -4.29 17.98 -54.39
N LEU A 34 -4.16 16.64 -54.33
CA LEU A 34 -2.93 15.97 -53.89
C LEU A 34 -2.84 14.64 -54.64
N ARG A 35 -2.05 14.59 -55.72
CA ARG A 35 -1.68 13.32 -56.37
C ARG A 35 -0.73 12.56 -55.45
N ALA A 36 -1.28 11.79 -54.53
CA ALA A 36 -0.55 10.67 -53.94
C ALA A 36 -0.44 9.60 -55.03
N PHE A 37 0.75 9.40 -55.57
CA PHE A 37 1.05 8.27 -56.44
C PHE A 37 0.84 6.99 -55.63
N SER A 38 -0.16 6.19 -56.02
CA SER A 38 -0.25 4.78 -55.64
C SER A 38 0.09 3.94 -56.87
N ILE A 39 1.05 3.04 -56.74
CA ILE A 39 1.48 2.10 -57.78
C ILE A 39 1.24 0.68 -57.23
N SER A 40 0.84 -0.21 -58.15
CA SER A 40 0.27 -1.54 -57.96
C SER A 40 1.02 -2.47 -57.00
N ALA A 41 0.24 -3.18 -56.19
CA ALA A 41 0.68 -4.15 -55.21
C ALA A 41 1.00 -5.52 -55.85
N GLU A 42 2.21 -6.03 -55.59
CA GLU A 42 2.44 -7.46 -55.42
C GLU A 42 2.28 -7.79 -53.93
N ALA A 43 1.65 -8.92 -53.63
CA ALA A 43 1.20 -9.29 -52.30
C ALA A 43 2.37 -9.49 -51.32
N GLY A 44 2.35 -8.72 -50.22
CA GLY A 44 3.16 -8.99 -49.03
C GLY A 44 4.24 -7.95 -48.75
N VAL A 45 3.80 -6.81 -48.19
CA VAL A 45 4.58 -5.68 -47.63
C VAL A 45 5.06 -4.61 -48.62
N THR A 46 4.46 -3.42 -48.52
CA THR A 46 4.79 -2.22 -49.31
C THR A 46 5.62 -1.23 -48.48
N TRP A 47 6.52 -0.47 -49.11
CA TRP A 47 7.17 0.66 -48.46
C TRP A 47 6.13 1.62 -47.84
N PRO A 48 6.40 2.24 -46.68
CA PRO A 48 5.49 3.21 -46.09
C PRO A 48 5.20 4.34 -47.07
N VAL A 49 3.93 4.71 -47.19
CA VAL A 49 3.54 5.94 -47.89
C VAL A 49 4.07 7.12 -47.07
N PHE A 50 4.99 7.87 -47.66
CA PHE A 50 5.51 9.10 -47.08
C PHE A 50 4.52 10.23 -47.34
N GLY A 51 4.12 10.96 -46.30
CA GLY A 51 3.27 12.14 -46.47
C GLY A 51 3.98 13.20 -47.30
N ALA A 52 3.22 14.08 -47.95
CA ALA A 52 3.79 15.21 -48.69
C ALA A 52 4.76 16.01 -47.81
N GLY A 53 6.00 16.18 -48.27
CA GLY A 53 7.04 16.90 -47.52
C GLY A 53 7.77 16.10 -46.44
N GLN A 54 7.57 14.78 -46.32
CA GLN A 54 8.25 13.92 -45.34
C GLN A 54 9.31 13.02 -46.00
N PRO A 55 10.48 13.54 -46.40
CA PRO A 55 11.49 12.73 -47.08
C PRO A 55 12.07 11.65 -46.15
N VAL A 56 12.63 10.59 -46.74
CA VAL A 56 13.50 9.65 -46.02
C VAL A 56 14.94 10.15 -46.08
N LEU A 57 15.54 10.36 -44.92
CA LEU A 57 16.96 10.63 -44.77
C LEU A 57 17.72 9.30 -44.74
N ALA A 58 18.53 9.05 -45.75
CA ALA A 58 19.27 7.80 -45.92
C ALA A 58 20.76 8.05 -46.16
N TYR A 59 21.59 7.10 -45.76
CA TYR A 59 23.02 7.12 -46.06
C TYR A 59 23.35 5.97 -46.99
N THR A 60 24.24 6.20 -47.96
CA THR A 60 24.74 5.11 -48.82
C THR A 60 25.43 4.05 -47.98
N ALA A 61 25.28 2.78 -48.36
CA ALA A 61 25.91 1.65 -47.67
C ALA A 61 27.43 1.84 -47.62
N ASN A 62 28.04 2.21 -48.75
CA ASN A 62 29.44 2.60 -48.85
C ASN A 62 29.54 4.09 -49.24
N PRO A 63 30.11 4.97 -48.38
CA PRO A 63 30.28 6.41 -48.66
C PRO A 63 31.40 6.72 -49.67
N GLU A 64 32.38 5.84 -49.83
CA GLU A 64 33.50 6.00 -50.75
C GLU A 64 33.13 5.58 -52.18
N LYS A 65 32.11 4.72 -52.30
CA LYS A 65 31.56 4.30 -53.59
C LYS A 65 30.66 5.40 -54.19
N LYS A 66 30.89 5.69 -55.47
CA LYS A 66 30.00 6.53 -56.29
C LYS A 66 28.95 5.64 -56.98
N TYR A 67 27.69 6.06 -56.97
CA TYR A 67 26.58 5.31 -57.58
C TYR A 67 26.03 6.07 -58.80
N PRO A 68 25.81 5.42 -59.95
CA PRO A 68 25.22 6.08 -61.10
C PRO A 68 23.77 6.50 -60.81
N VAL A 69 23.39 7.69 -61.30
CA VAL A 69 22.02 8.23 -61.19
C VAL A 69 21.27 7.98 -62.49
N TYR A 70 19.96 7.71 -62.37
CA TYR A 70 19.07 7.33 -63.45
C TYR A 70 17.91 8.33 -63.55
N ASN A 71 17.28 8.37 -64.73
CA ASN A 71 16.07 9.14 -64.96
C ASN A 71 14.81 8.35 -64.55
N LYS A 72 13.63 8.93 -64.75
CA LYS A 72 12.33 8.32 -64.42
C LYS A 72 12.05 7.02 -65.18
N SER A 73 12.60 6.87 -66.39
CA SER A 73 12.51 5.63 -67.17
C SER A 73 13.59 4.61 -66.80
N HIS A 74 14.33 4.86 -65.72
CA HIS A 74 15.45 4.03 -65.24
C HIS A 74 16.61 3.88 -66.23
N SER A 75 16.78 4.84 -67.14
CA SER A 75 17.97 4.96 -67.99
C SER A 75 19.04 5.80 -67.31
N LYS A 76 20.29 5.36 -67.39
CA LYS A 76 21.43 6.02 -66.74
C LYS A 76 21.62 7.44 -67.28
N ILE A 77 21.76 8.41 -66.37
CA ILE A 77 22.12 9.79 -66.72
C ILE A 77 23.64 9.86 -66.84
N LYS A 78 24.12 10.22 -68.02
CA LYS A 78 25.57 10.28 -68.30
C LYS A 78 26.25 11.30 -67.38
N GLY A 79 27.33 10.88 -66.73
CA GLY A 79 28.18 11.75 -65.90
C GLY A 79 27.63 12.09 -64.51
N LEU A 80 26.37 11.77 -64.20
CA LEU A 80 25.78 12.07 -62.89
C LEU A 80 25.96 10.90 -61.92
N MET A 81 26.69 11.15 -60.84
CA MET A 81 26.98 10.16 -59.82
C MET A 81 26.57 10.67 -58.44
N LEU A 82 25.99 9.79 -57.63
CA LEU A 82 25.65 9.99 -56.23
C LEU A 82 26.82 9.53 -55.35
N SER A 83 27.38 10.44 -54.56
CA SER A 83 28.37 10.15 -53.52
C SER A 83 28.07 11.04 -52.33
N SER A 84 28.01 10.51 -51.11
CA SER A 84 27.68 11.36 -49.98
C SER A 84 28.16 10.85 -48.62
N SER A 85 28.85 11.72 -47.90
CA SER A 85 29.09 11.66 -46.45
C SER A 85 27.88 12.15 -45.63
N SER A 86 26.95 12.86 -46.28
CA SER A 86 25.73 13.48 -45.73
C SER A 86 24.48 12.64 -46.03
N PRO A 87 23.37 12.83 -45.30
CA PRO A 87 22.13 12.12 -45.59
C PRO A 87 21.52 12.59 -46.92
N ILE A 88 21.13 11.64 -47.75
CA ILE A 88 20.40 11.86 -49.00
C ILE A 88 18.90 11.92 -48.68
N ARG A 89 18.21 12.92 -49.27
CA ARG A 89 16.77 13.13 -49.12
C ARG A 89 16.02 12.39 -50.21
N ILE A 90 15.57 11.19 -49.89
CA ILE A 90 14.69 10.40 -50.76
C ILE A 90 13.27 10.95 -50.64
N ILE A 91 12.65 11.26 -51.77
CA ILE A 91 11.32 11.87 -51.85
C ILE A 91 10.23 10.87 -52.24
N ALA A 92 10.59 9.76 -52.91
CA ALA A 92 9.67 8.69 -53.26
C ALA A 92 10.42 7.38 -53.46
N ILE A 93 9.70 6.27 -53.28
CA ILE A 93 10.16 4.92 -53.65
C ILE A 93 9.28 4.43 -54.79
N ASP A 94 9.90 4.01 -55.88
CA ASP A 94 9.25 3.49 -57.08
C ASP A 94 9.80 2.07 -57.36
N GLY A 95 9.08 1.06 -56.89
CA GLY A 95 9.55 -0.33 -56.91
C GLY A 95 10.92 -0.50 -56.23
N LYS A 96 11.95 -0.83 -57.01
CA LYS A 96 13.34 -1.02 -56.53
C LYS A 96 14.19 0.26 -56.57
N TRP A 97 13.58 1.41 -56.81
CA TRP A 97 14.27 2.68 -57.02
C TRP A 97 13.91 3.72 -55.97
N ALA A 98 14.93 4.44 -55.50
CA ALA A 98 14.79 5.60 -54.64
C ALA A 98 14.92 6.87 -55.47
N ALA A 99 13.86 7.66 -55.51
CA ALA A 99 13.85 8.98 -56.12
C ALA A 99 14.34 10.02 -55.11
N PHE A 100 15.24 10.90 -55.51
CA PHE A 100 15.77 11.98 -54.69
C PHE A 100 15.89 13.26 -55.53
N LEU A 101 15.88 14.40 -54.85
CA LEU A 101 16.11 15.68 -55.51
C LEU A 101 17.60 16.00 -55.56
N TYR A 102 18.06 16.46 -56.71
CA TYR A 102 19.39 17.02 -56.90
C TYR A 102 19.29 18.32 -57.69
N SER A 103 20.22 19.24 -57.48
CA SER A 103 20.26 20.49 -58.22
C SER A 103 21.36 20.44 -59.27
N THR A 104 21.07 20.95 -60.47
CA THR A 104 22.06 21.17 -61.52
C THR A 104 21.77 22.52 -62.15
N ASN A 105 22.76 23.41 -62.15
CA ASN A 105 22.64 24.77 -62.68
C ASN A 105 21.42 25.53 -62.13
N GLY A 106 21.22 25.49 -60.81
CA GLY A 106 20.09 26.15 -60.15
C GLY A 106 18.72 25.49 -60.31
N THR A 107 18.59 24.49 -61.19
CA THR A 107 17.33 23.75 -61.38
C THR A 107 17.30 22.48 -60.55
N THR A 108 16.27 22.31 -59.72
CA THR A 108 16.03 21.06 -58.99
C THR A 108 15.42 20.02 -59.92
N LYS A 109 16.07 18.87 -60.04
CA LYS A 109 15.64 17.70 -60.82
C LYS A 109 15.47 16.50 -59.90
N THR A 110 14.69 15.52 -60.37
CA THR A 110 14.54 14.23 -59.69
C THR A 110 15.46 13.20 -60.32
N GLY A 111 16.29 12.56 -59.51
CA GLY A 111 17.16 11.47 -59.90
C GLY A 111 16.75 10.18 -59.21
N TYR A 112 17.10 9.05 -59.80
CA TYR A 112 16.77 7.71 -59.30
C TYR A 112 18.06 6.93 -59.06
N VAL A 113 18.14 6.21 -57.94
CA VAL A 113 19.19 5.20 -57.71
C VAL A 113 18.54 3.90 -57.25
N PRO A 114 19.17 2.74 -57.50
CA PRO A 114 18.69 1.49 -56.94
C PRO A 114 18.61 1.57 -55.40
N LEU A 115 17.55 1.02 -54.81
CA LEU A 115 17.40 0.92 -53.35
C LEU A 115 18.57 0.17 -52.70
N SER A 116 19.21 -0.73 -53.44
CA SER A 116 20.42 -1.44 -53.02
C SER A 116 21.61 -0.52 -52.71
N THR A 117 21.60 0.74 -53.17
CA THR A 117 22.55 1.77 -52.76
C THR A 117 22.48 2.07 -51.26
N PHE A 118 21.34 1.81 -50.63
CA PHE A 118 21.02 2.17 -49.25
C PHE A 118 20.86 0.95 -48.33
N THR A 119 20.32 -0.17 -48.83
CA THR A 119 20.02 -1.36 -48.02
C THR A 119 20.12 -2.66 -48.84
N ALA A 120 20.44 -3.78 -48.21
CA ALA A 120 20.57 -5.08 -48.88
C ALA A 120 19.23 -5.76 -49.22
N VAL A 121 18.12 -5.36 -48.59
CA VAL A 121 16.80 -5.99 -48.76
C VAL A 121 15.82 -4.98 -49.35
N ALA A 122 15.16 -5.36 -50.46
CA ALA A 122 14.35 -4.44 -51.26
C ALA A 122 13.04 -3.99 -50.61
N ILE A 123 12.59 -4.66 -49.54
CA ILE A 123 11.26 -4.47 -48.96
C ILE A 123 11.35 -4.39 -47.43
N PRO A 124 10.83 -3.33 -46.79
CA PRO A 124 10.73 -3.23 -45.33
C PRO A 124 9.87 -4.37 -44.78
N GLN A 125 10.31 -5.03 -43.72
CA GLN A 125 9.50 -5.99 -42.97
C GLN A 125 8.71 -5.30 -41.85
N ASN A 126 7.59 -5.92 -41.46
CA ASN A 126 6.73 -5.65 -40.29
C ASN A 126 6.76 -4.19 -39.77
N LYS A 127 5.65 -3.48 -39.97
CA LYS A 127 5.44 -2.17 -39.36
C LYS A 127 5.29 -2.31 -37.86
N GLU A 128 6.18 -1.67 -37.11
CA GLU A 128 6.24 -1.77 -35.66
C GLU A 128 6.22 -0.39 -35.00
N THR A 129 5.93 -0.35 -33.70
CA THR A 129 6.01 0.88 -32.90
C THR A 129 7.10 0.71 -31.85
N ALA A 130 8.11 1.59 -31.89
CA ALA A 130 9.23 1.60 -30.97
C ALA A 130 8.74 1.67 -29.52
N GLN A 131 9.09 0.68 -28.70
CA GLN A 131 8.72 0.65 -27.28
C GLN A 131 9.77 1.31 -26.36
N ALA A 132 10.95 1.62 -26.90
CA ALA A 132 12.06 2.19 -26.17
C ALA A 132 12.82 3.21 -27.03
N GLU A 133 13.76 3.91 -26.41
CA GLU A 133 14.67 4.81 -27.13
C GLU A 133 16.00 4.12 -27.42
N THR A 134 16.59 4.42 -28.57
CA THR A 134 17.95 3.97 -28.88
C THR A 134 18.67 4.89 -29.86
N THR A 135 19.99 4.79 -29.86
CA THR A 135 20.87 5.48 -30.79
C THR A 135 20.86 4.75 -32.13
N VAL A 136 20.69 5.52 -33.20
CA VAL A 136 20.78 5.03 -34.57
C VAL A 136 22.09 5.47 -35.17
N TYR A 137 22.78 4.55 -35.82
CA TYR A 137 24.06 4.74 -36.45
C TYR A 137 23.90 4.86 -37.97
N ARG A 138 24.81 5.60 -38.59
CA ARG A 138 24.77 5.83 -40.04
C ARG A 138 25.16 4.59 -40.84
N ARG A 139 25.86 3.63 -40.22
CA ARG A 139 26.43 2.40 -40.83
C ARG A 139 26.38 1.23 -39.85
N ASP A 140 26.51 0.03 -40.36
CA ASP A 140 26.67 -1.23 -39.63
C ASP A 140 28.00 -1.29 -38.85
N SER A 141 29.05 -0.56 -39.27
CA SER A 141 30.26 -0.41 -38.46
C SER A 141 30.03 0.32 -37.13
N GLY A 142 28.92 1.06 -36.99
CA GLY A 142 28.61 1.82 -35.77
C GLY A 142 29.42 3.10 -35.56
N SER A 143 30.19 3.54 -36.56
CA SER A 143 31.21 4.59 -36.40
C SER A 143 30.67 6.01 -36.17
N LYS A 144 29.43 6.33 -36.61
CA LYS A 144 28.81 7.66 -36.43
C LYS A 144 27.32 7.55 -36.18
N THR A 145 26.80 8.42 -35.31
CA THR A 145 25.36 8.54 -35.05
C THR A 145 24.64 9.22 -36.21
N ALA A 146 23.53 8.62 -36.63
CA ALA A 146 22.56 9.17 -37.57
C ALA A 146 21.46 9.95 -36.85
N GLY A 147 21.04 9.45 -35.68
CA GLY A 147 19.98 10.08 -34.89
C GLY A 147 19.58 9.21 -33.69
N ARG A 148 18.38 9.45 -33.16
CA ARG A 148 17.79 8.70 -32.05
C ARG A 148 16.37 8.31 -32.42
N ILE A 149 15.97 7.10 -32.05
CA ILE A 149 14.57 6.67 -32.04
C ILE A 149 14.01 7.00 -30.66
N THR A 150 12.81 7.57 -30.62
CA THR A 150 12.07 7.77 -29.38
C THR A 150 10.95 6.72 -29.28
N ALA A 151 10.50 6.44 -28.06
CA ALA A 151 9.34 5.58 -27.87
C ALA A 151 8.11 6.18 -28.59
N GLY A 152 7.35 5.35 -29.29
CA GLY A 152 6.21 5.76 -30.12
C GLY A 152 6.56 6.11 -31.59
N SER A 153 7.83 6.10 -31.98
CA SER A 153 8.21 6.15 -33.40
C SER A 153 7.71 4.91 -34.13
N THR A 154 7.14 5.09 -35.32
CA THR A 154 6.89 3.98 -36.24
C THR A 154 8.23 3.53 -36.81
N LEU A 155 8.47 2.22 -36.87
CA LEU A 155 9.67 1.66 -37.45
C LEU A 155 9.37 0.44 -38.33
N TYR A 156 10.26 0.17 -39.28
CA TYR A 156 10.28 -1.01 -40.11
C TYR A 156 11.67 -1.63 -40.04
N THR A 157 11.73 -2.95 -39.99
CA THR A 157 13.01 -3.68 -40.05
C THR A 157 13.38 -3.90 -41.51
N LEU A 158 14.54 -3.44 -41.94
CA LEU A 158 14.94 -3.52 -43.35
C LEU A 158 15.86 -4.72 -43.59
N ALA A 159 16.98 -4.78 -42.88
CA ALA A 159 18.01 -5.79 -43.10
C ALA A 159 18.72 -6.14 -41.79
N SER A 160 19.36 -7.29 -41.72
CA SER A 160 20.22 -7.69 -40.61
C SER A 160 21.63 -7.97 -41.10
N ALA A 161 22.64 -7.49 -40.39
CA ALA A 161 24.05 -7.75 -40.69
C ALA A 161 24.83 -7.91 -39.38
N GLY A 162 25.47 -9.07 -39.17
CA GLY A 162 26.26 -9.34 -37.97
C GLY A 162 25.46 -9.12 -36.68
N SER A 163 25.92 -8.22 -35.82
CA SER A 163 25.29 -7.85 -34.54
C SER A 163 24.32 -6.66 -34.62
N ARG A 164 24.01 -6.17 -35.82
CA ARG A 164 23.16 -4.98 -36.03
C ARG A 164 22.01 -5.25 -36.98
N VAL A 165 21.01 -4.38 -36.85
CA VAL A 165 19.78 -4.39 -37.64
C VAL A 165 19.58 -3.02 -38.26
N GLN A 166 19.35 -2.98 -39.57
CA GLN A 166 18.98 -1.77 -40.29
C GLN A 166 17.48 -1.55 -40.18
N ILE A 167 17.10 -0.30 -39.97
CA ILE A 167 15.72 0.12 -39.73
C ILE A 167 15.39 1.38 -40.52
N LEU A 168 14.11 1.54 -40.83
CA LEU A 168 13.49 2.79 -41.25
C LEU A 168 12.57 3.25 -40.13
N TYR A 169 12.67 4.50 -39.69
CA TYR A 169 11.86 5.00 -38.57
C TYR A 169 11.37 6.43 -38.79
N SER A 170 10.22 6.75 -38.19
CA SER A 170 9.64 8.08 -38.20
C SER A 170 10.35 8.99 -37.20
N VAL A 171 10.70 10.20 -37.63
CA VAL A 171 11.18 11.28 -36.77
C VAL A 171 10.05 12.29 -36.60
N ARG A 172 9.70 12.62 -35.36
CA ARG A 172 8.57 13.52 -35.04
C ARG A 172 9.08 14.91 -34.65
N ASN A 173 8.29 15.94 -34.92
CA ASN A 173 8.50 17.29 -34.38
C ASN A 173 7.95 17.40 -32.94
N SER A 174 8.15 18.55 -32.29
CA SER A 174 7.68 18.79 -30.92
C SER A 174 6.15 18.66 -30.75
N SER A 175 5.39 18.85 -31.82
CA SER A 175 3.93 18.69 -31.87
C SER A 175 3.50 17.23 -32.10
N GLY A 176 4.43 16.28 -32.19
CA GLY A 176 4.16 14.85 -32.39
C GLY A 176 3.90 14.43 -33.84
N ASN A 177 3.85 15.37 -34.78
CA ASN A 177 3.69 15.08 -36.21
C ASN A 177 4.98 14.51 -36.80
N ILE A 178 4.86 13.56 -37.73
CA ILE A 178 6.02 13.03 -38.45
C ILE A 178 6.61 14.19 -39.27
N ARG A 179 7.85 14.56 -38.96
CA ARG A 179 8.62 15.58 -39.68
C ARG A 179 9.26 14.99 -40.92
N ASN A 180 9.91 13.84 -40.74
CA ASN A 180 10.62 13.14 -41.80
C ASN A 180 10.78 11.67 -41.39
N TRP A 181 11.19 10.85 -42.33
CA TRP A 181 11.63 9.49 -42.07
C TRP A 181 13.16 9.42 -42.10
N GLN A 182 13.72 8.43 -41.44
CA GLN A 182 15.16 8.25 -41.41
C GLN A 182 15.52 6.78 -41.40
N MET A 183 16.60 6.45 -42.11
CA MET A 183 17.15 5.10 -42.18
C MET A 183 18.51 5.05 -41.51
N GLY A 184 18.78 3.96 -40.79
CA GLY A 184 20.06 3.71 -40.15
C GLY A 184 20.12 2.37 -39.45
N TRP A 185 21.15 2.18 -38.63
CA TRP A 185 21.48 0.91 -38.00
C TRP A 185 21.37 0.99 -36.48
N VAL A 186 20.90 -0.07 -35.85
CA VAL A 186 20.85 -0.22 -34.39
C VAL A 186 21.52 -1.53 -33.98
N ASN A 187 21.99 -1.64 -32.73
CA ASN A 187 22.44 -2.94 -32.21
C ASN A 187 21.25 -3.92 -32.18
N ARG A 188 21.49 -5.20 -32.46
CA ARG A 188 20.44 -6.23 -32.43
C ARG A 188 19.78 -6.34 -31.06
N SER A 189 20.57 -6.25 -29.98
CA SER A 189 20.04 -6.24 -28.62
C SER A 189 19.12 -5.05 -28.36
N ASP A 190 19.41 -3.89 -28.95
CA ASP A 190 18.56 -2.69 -28.82
C ASP A 190 17.35 -2.76 -29.74
N HIS A 191 17.49 -3.33 -30.95
CA HIS A 191 16.37 -3.65 -31.83
C HIS A 191 15.36 -4.58 -31.15
N ASN A 192 15.82 -5.62 -30.48
CA ASN A 192 14.96 -6.50 -29.69
C ASN A 192 14.21 -5.72 -28.59
N LYS A 193 14.84 -4.71 -27.95
CA LYS A 193 14.15 -3.83 -26.97
C LYS A 193 13.11 -2.91 -27.64
N LEU A 194 13.35 -2.47 -28.88
CA LEU A 194 12.39 -1.66 -29.64
C LEU A 194 11.13 -2.46 -30.00
N LEU A 195 11.31 -3.73 -30.36
CA LEU A 195 10.26 -4.65 -30.84
C LEU A 195 9.59 -5.46 -29.75
N THR A 196 10.25 -5.64 -28.60
CA THR A 196 9.60 -6.21 -27.44
C THR A 196 8.47 -5.25 -27.10
N VAL A 197 7.26 -5.57 -27.59
CA VAL A 197 6.03 -5.18 -26.95
C VAL A 197 6.26 -5.64 -25.55
N MET A 198 6.63 -4.70 -24.69
CA MET A 198 6.51 -4.87 -23.27
C MET A 198 5.09 -5.46 -23.16
N GLY A 199 4.98 -6.76 -22.88
CA GLY A 199 3.72 -7.50 -22.88
C GLY A 199 2.69 -6.83 -22.00
N ALA A 200 1.43 -7.25 -22.10
CA ALA A 200 0.39 -6.75 -21.22
C ALA A 200 0.89 -6.70 -19.76
N SER A 201 0.54 -5.62 -19.06
CA SER A 201 0.88 -5.52 -17.64
C SER A 201 0.31 -6.71 -16.90
N THR A 202 1.14 -7.38 -16.11
CA THR A 202 0.69 -8.42 -15.19
C THR A 202 0.41 -7.84 -13.80
N LEU A 203 0.07 -6.54 -13.73
CA LEU A 203 -0.30 -5.87 -12.50
C LEU A 203 -1.40 -6.63 -11.80
N ARG A 204 -1.07 -7.17 -10.63
CA ARG A 204 -1.99 -7.95 -9.81
C ARG A 204 -1.76 -7.67 -8.33
N ILE A 205 -2.72 -8.09 -7.53
CA ILE A 205 -2.66 -8.04 -6.09
C ILE A 205 -2.91 -9.44 -5.51
N THR A 206 -2.12 -9.84 -4.52
CA THR A 206 -2.26 -11.12 -3.81
C THR A 206 -2.21 -10.91 -2.30
N GLY A 207 -2.83 -11.81 -1.53
CA GLY A 207 -2.79 -11.78 -0.06
C GLY A 207 -3.41 -10.52 0.56
N VAL A 208 -4.34 -9.86 -0.15
CA VAL A 208 -4.92 -8.59 0.30
C VAL A 208 -5.89 -8.79 1.45
N SER A 209 -5.79 -7.97 2.50
CA SER A 209 -6.78 -7.95 3.57
C SER A 209 -8.09 -7.34 3.09
N ARG A 210 -9.21 -7.96 3.47
CA ARG A 210 -10.56 -7.62 2.99
C ARG A 210 -11.54 -7.36 4.15
N PRO A 211 -12.00 -6.13 4.37
CA PRO A 211 -13.03 -5.85 5.38
C PRO A 211 -14.42 -6.10 4.78
N THR A 212 -15.30 -6.84 5.46
CA THR A 212 -16.71 -6.99 5.03
C THR A 212 -17.62 -6.07 5.83
N VAL A 213 -17.55 -6.16 7.16
CA VAL A 213 -18.28 -5.29 8.09
C VAL A 213 -17.33 -4.78 9.15
N LEU A 214 -17.31 -3.45 9.35
CA LEU A 214 -16.54 -2.78 10.39
C LEU A 214 -17.49 -2.01 11.29
N GLN A 215 -17.18 -1.88 12.58
CA GLN A 215 -17.91 -0.92 13.42
C GLN A 215 -17.36 0.49 13.19
N GLN A 216 -18.21 1.50 13.34
CA GLN A 216 -17.76 2.89 13.26
C GLN A 216 -16.60 3.14 14.23
N GLY A 217 -15.49 3.69 13.72
CA GLY A 217 -14.26 3.91 14.50
C GLY A 217 -13.30 2.71 14.55
N SER A 218 -13.65 1.57 13.95
CA SER A 218 -12.76 0.40 13.87
C SER A 218 -11.58 0.64 12.94
N PHE A 219 -10.39 0.25 13.39
CA PHE A 219 -9.22 0.14 12.53
C PHE A 219 -9.30 -1.16 11.72
N PHE A 220 -8.62 -1.19 10.58
CA PHE A 220 -8.49 -2.36 9.73
C PHE A 220 -7.10 -2.36 9.11
N THR A 221 -6.39 -3.48 9.25
CA THR A 221 -5.02 -3.61 8.76
C THR A 221 -5.01 -3.87 7.26
N VAL A 222 -4.21 -3.10 6.53
CA VAL A 222 -3.92 -3.23 5.10
C VAL A 222 -2.72 -4.15 4.90
N THR A 223 -2.97 -5.32 4.35
CA THR A 223 -1.93 -6.27 3.91
C THR A 223 -2.10 -6.61 2.45
N GLY A 224 -1.10 -7.27 1.87
CA GLY A 224 -1.09 -7.74 0.49
C GLY A 224 0.11 -7.24 -0.29
N THR A 225 0.28 -7.80 -1.47
CA THR A 225 1.42 -7.53 -2.34
C THR A 225 0.92 -7.16 -3.73
N VAL A 226 1.32 -5.99 -4.20
CA VAL A 226 1.14 -5.57 -5.58
C VAL A 226 2.37 -6.03 -6.37
N SER A 227 2.17 -6.72 -7.50
CA SER A 227 3.27 -7.20 -8.34
C SER A 227 3.00 -6.94 -9.83
N SER A 228 4.07 -6.76 -10.61
CA SER A 228 4.01 -6.59 -12.07
C SER A 228 5.28 -7.13 -12.74
N ASN A 229 5.19 -7.47 -14.02
CA ASN A 229 6.33 -7.73 -14.90
C ASN A 229 7.16 -6.45 -15.17
N TYR A 230 6.58 -5.27 -14.94
CA TYR A 230 7.24 -3.96 -14.97
C TYR A 230 7.56 -3.44 -13.57
N ASN A 231 8.48 -2.48 -13.50
CA ASN A 231 8.62 -1.68 -12.29
C ASN A 231 7.34 -0.86 -12.07
N ILE A 232 6.69 -1.12 -10.94
CA ILE A 232 5.57 -0.34 -10.44
C ILE A 232 6.11 1.06 -10.17
N LYS A 233 5.40 2.08 -10.66
CA LYS A 233 5.75 3.49 -10.49
C LYS A 233 4.97 4.13 -9.35
N GLU A 234 3.76 3.65 -9.12
CA GLU A 234 2.87 4.22 -8.13
C GLU A 234 1.91 3.16 -7.58
N VAL A 235 1.66 3.20 -6.28
CA VAL A 235 0.57 2.48 -5.62
C VAL A 235 -0.29 3.51 -4.90
N ARG A 236 -1.61 3.43 -5.11
CA ARG A 236 -2.61 4.25 -4.43
C ARG A 236 -3.55 3.35 -3.67
N VAL A 237 -3.77 3.70 -2.40
CA VAL A 237 -4.74 3.02 -1.55
C VAL A 237 -5.67 4.07 -0.99
N ALA A 238 -6.98 3.86 -1.09
CA ALA A 238 -7.97 4.82 -0.59
C ALA A 238 -9.21 4.14 -0.01
N ILE A 239 -9.79 4.83 0.97
CA ILE A 239 -11.15 4.61 1.46
C ILE A 239 -12.03 5.70 0.90
N ARG A 240 -13.15 5.31 0.30
CA ARG A 240 -14.18 6.21 -0.18
C ARG A 240 -15.52 5.89 0.45
N ASN A 241 -16.35 6.90 0.66
CA ASN A 241 -17.72 6.68 1.13
C ASN A 241 -18.65 6.24 -0.02
N ALA A 242 -19.93 6.05 0.26
CA ALA A 242 -20.93 5.62 -0.73
C ALA A 242 -21.02 6.54 -1.97
N ALA A 243 -20.80 7.85 -1.80
CA ALA A 243 -20.76 8.85 -2.87
C ALA A 243 -19.39 8.92 -3.58
N TYR A 244 -18.49 7.98 -3.31
CA TYR A 244 -17.10 7.96 -3.79
C TYR A 244 -16.24 9.15 -3.35
N ASN A 245 -16.62 9.93 -2.33
CA ASN A 245 -15.76 10.95 -1.76
C ASN A 245 -14.63 10.32 -0.94
N VAL A 246 -13.43 10.91 -0.99
CA VAL A 246 -12.26 10.39 -0.28
C VAL A 246 -12.42 10.59 1.22
N VAL A 247 -12.32 9.51 1.97
CA VAL A 247 -12.27 9.51 3.44
C VAL A 247 -10.81 9.47 3.93
N SER A 248 -10.01 8.59 3.32
CA SER A 248 -8.59 8.44 3.62
C SER A 248 -7.87 7.94 2.38
N LYS A 249 -6.61 8.37 2.16
CA LYS A 249 -5.82 7.94 1.00
C LYS A 249 -4.33 8.05 1.26
N ARG A 250 -3.55 7.20 0.59
CA ARG A 250 -2.10 7.31 0.48
C ARG A 250 -1.66 7.10 -0.96
N TYR A 251 -0.66 7.88 -1.37
CA TYR A 251 0.07 7.74 -2.62
C TYR A 251 1.51 7.39 -2.26
N THR A 252 2.04 6.35 -2.90
CA THR A 252 3.43 5.95 -2.73
C THR A 252 4.02 5.66 -4.09
N THR A 253 5.15 6.30 -4.38
CA THR A 253 5.97 5.98 -5.54
C THR A 253 6.93 4.85 -5.18
N THR A 254 7.18 3.98 -6.15
CA THR A 254 8.20 2.94 -6.05
C THR A 254 8.83 2.77 -7.43
N ASN A 255 9.90 1.99 -7.52
CA ASN A 255 10.51 1.59 -8.78
C ASN A 255 10.91 0.11 -8.72
N THR A 256 10.05 -0.71 -8.11
CA THR A 256 10.25 -2.14 -7.90
C THR A 256 9.17 -2.94 -8.62
N LYS A 257 9.44 -4.20 -8.95
CA LYS A 257 8.43 -5.11 -9.55
C LYS A 257 7.41 -5.66 -8.54
N SER A 258 7.66 -5.45 -7.25
CA SER A 258 6.81 -5.89 -6.14
C SER A 258 6.76 -4.82 -5.06
N PHE A 259 5.58 -4.62 -4.47
CA PHE A 259 5.33 -3.63 -3.42
C PHE A 259 4.42 -4.19 -2.33
N SER A 260 4.86 -4.12 -1.07
CA SER A 260 4.06 -4.53 0.08
C SER A 260 3.12 -3.43 0.54
N LEU A 261 1.83 -3.75 0.67
CA LEU A 261 0.81 -2.82 1.16
C LEU A 261 0.93 -2.52 2.66
N SER A 262 1.64 -3.36 3.42
CA SER A 262 1.92 -3.07 4.85
C SER A 262 2.71 -1.77 5.04
N LEU A 263 3.48 -1.34 4.03
CA LEU A 263 4.22 -0.07 4.07
C LEU A 263 3.30 1.15 4.06
N VAL A 264 2.06 1.01 3.58
CA VAL A 264 1.07 2.09 3.54
C VAL A 264 -0.02 1.97 4.60
N ASP A 265 -0.08 0.85 5.34
CA ASP A 265 -1.12 0.55 6.33
C ASP A 265 -1.38 1.68 7.31
N LYS A 266 -0.33 2.19 7.95
CA LYS A 266 -0.41 3.28 8.94
C LYS A 266 -1.03 4.59 8.42
N TYR A 267 -1.13 4.76 7.09
CA TYR A 267 -1.69 5.94 6.46
C TYR A 267 -3.15 5.76 6.01
N ILE A 268 -3.68 4.53 6.02
CA ILE A 268 -5.04 4.22 5.57
C ILE A 268 -5.96 4.09 6.78
N LEU A 269 -6.77 5.12 6.99
CA LEU A 269 -7.55 5.32 8.21
C LEU A 269 -8.98 4.81 8.06
N PHE A 270 -9.17 3.48 8.13
CA PHE A 270 -10.51 2.86 8.11
C PHE A 270 -11.40 3.33 9.27
N ASN A 271 -10.80 3.72 10.40
CA ASN A 271 -11.51 4.24 11.56
C ASN A 271 -12.19 5.60 11.31
N LYS A 272 -11.86 6.30 10.22
CA LYS A 272 -12.53 7.54 9.79
C LYS A 272 -13.71 7.28 8.84
N ALA A 273 -13.93 6.04 8.40
CA ALA A 273 -15.04 5.70 7.54
C ALA A 273 -16.38 5.92 8.26
N THR A 274 -17.29 6.61 7.59
CA THR A 274 -18.61 6.94 8.13
C THR A 274 -19.53 5.72 8.09
N PRO A 275 -20.52 5.62 9.00
CA PRO A 275 -21.53 4.56 8.94
C PRO A 275 -22.19 4.46 7.56
N GLY A 276 -22.50 3.23 7.16
CA GLY A 276 -23.04 2.89 5.84
C GLY A 276 -22.00 2.26 4.92
N LYS A 277 -22.32 2.23 3.62
CA LYS A 277 -21.48 1.62 2.58
C LYS A 277 -20.23 2.48 2.32
N ASN A 278 -19.08 1.84 2.29
CA ASN A 278 -17.79 2.44 1.93
C ASN A 278 -17.07 1.51 0.92
N TYR A 279 -16.03 2.03 0.27
CA TYR A 279 -15.22 1.31 -0.71
C TYR A 279 -13.75 1.36 -0.33
N TYR A 280 -13.12 0.19 -0.29
CA TYR A 280 -11.69 0.04 -0.17
C TYR A 280 -11.10 -0.22 -1.56
N ILE A 281 -10.31 0.73 -2.05
CA ILE A 281 -9.85 0.74 -3.44
C ILE A 281 -8.34 0.84 -3.52
N ILE A 282 -7.75 -0.03 -4.34
CA ILE A 282 -6.32 -0.11 -4.59
C ILE A 282 -6.08 0.03 -6.09
N TRP A 283 -5.19 0.96 -6.44
CA TRP A 283 -4.69 1.12 -7.79
C TRP A 283 -3.18 0.96 -7.79
N ALA A 284 -2.66 0.53 -8.93
CA ALA A 284 -1.25 0.64 -9.20
C ALA A 284 -1.03 1.15 -10.63
N LYS A 285 0.11 1.79 -10.83
CA LYS A 285 0.55 2.26 -12.14
C LYS A 285 1.93 1.68 -12.42
N ASP A 286 2.10 1.14 -13.62
CA ASP A 286 3.40 0.78 -14.17
C ASP A 286 3.62 1.45 -15.53
N ALA A 287 4.59 0.96 -16.31
CA ALA A 287 4.91 1.51 -17.62
C ALA A 287 3.77 1.39 -18.65
N LYS A 288 2.78 0.51 -18.44
CA LYS A 288 1.63 0.31 -19.34
C LYS A 288 0.39 1.08 -18.92
N GLY A 289 0.41 1.73 -17.78
CA GLY A 289 -0.67 2.59 -17.32
C GLY A 289 -1.15 2.22 -15.94
N LYS A 290 -2.33 2.74 -15.59
CA LYS A 290 -2.92 2.61 -14.26
C LYS A 290 -4.05 1.61 -14.27
N THR A 291 -4.03 0.67 -13.34
CA THR A 291 -5.03 -0.38 -13.19
C THR A 291 -5.69 -0.30 -11.80
N VAL A 292 -7.01 -0.51 -11.74
CA VAL A 292 -7.72 -0.75 -10.47
C VAL A 292 -7.52 -2.22 -10.13
N LEU A 293 -6.75 -2.52 -9.08
CA LEU A 293 -6.46 -3.90 -8.68
C LEU A 293 -7.53 -4.45 -7.75
N MET A 294 -8.20 -3.57 -7.01
CA MET A 294 -9.30 -3.92 -6.14
C MET A 294 -10.20 -2.71 -5.96
N ASN A 295 -11.51 -2.94 -6.06
CA ASN A 295 -12.54 -2.00 -5.66
C ASN A 295 -13.59 -2.80 -4.89
N MET A 296 -13.42 -2.88 -3.57
CA MET A 296 -14.23 -3.78 -2.74
C MET A 296 -15.12 -2.97 -1.81
N PRO A 297 -16.44 -3.20 -1.80
CA PRO A 297 -17.32 -2.58 -0.83
C PRO A 297 -17.12 -3.19 0.56
N PHE A 298 -17.29 -2.37 1.58
CA PHE A 298 -17.43 -2.80 2.96
C PHE A 298 -18.46 -1.93 3.68
N THR A 299 -19.11 -2.48 4.70
CA THR A 299 -20.12 -1.75 5.47
C THR A 299 -19.54 -1.32 6.80
N VAL A 300 -19.69 -0.04 7.13
CA VAL A 300 -19.45 0.45 8.49
C VAL A 300 -20.78 0.48 9.21
N VAL A 301 -20.99 -0.40 10.19
CA VAL A 301 -22.19 -0.31 11.02
C VAL A 301 -22.03 0.84 12.00
N LYS A 302 -23.07 1.69 12.08
CA LYS A 302 -23.15 2.73 13.09
C LYS A 302 -23.01 2.04 14.45
N LYS A 303 -22.17 2.58 15.32
CA LYS A 303 -22.10 2.08 16.69
C LYS A 303 -23.45 2.38 17.35
N THR A 304 -24.30 1.37 17.49
CA THR A 304 -25.59 1.50 18.17
C THR A 304 -25.33 1.69 19.65
N ILE A 305 -25.59 2.90 20.13
CA ILE A 305 -25.74 3.19 21.56
C ILE A 305 -27.23 3.05 21.84
N PRO A 306 -27.67 2.22 22.81
CA PRO A 306 -29.06 2.27 23.25
C PRO A 306 -29.36 3.68 23.78
N THR A 307 -30.38 4.34 23.24
CA THR A 307 -30.94 5.56 23.81
C THR A 307 -31.51 5.24 25.19
N ALA A 308 -30.92 5.82 26.24
CA ALA A 308 -31.52 5.87 27.56
C ALA A 308 -32.61 6.98 27.60
N PRO A 309 -33.64 6.86 28.45
CA PRO A 309 -34.72 7.83 28.52
C PRO A 309 -34.21 9.19 29.00
N SER A 310 -34.87 10.25 28.53
CA SER A 310 -34.66 11.62 29.01
C SER A 310 -35.12 11.78 30.46
N SER A 311 -34.25 12.30 31.33
CA SER A 311 -34.68 13.05 32.50
C SER A 311 -33.62 14.06 32.94
N GLY A 312 -33.99 15.34 32.88
CA GLY A 312 -33.79 16.35 33.93
C GLY A 312 -32.40 16.59 34.56
N ARG A 313 -31.82 17.73 34.18
CA ARG A 313 -30.93 18.69 34.90
C ARG A 313 -30.26 18.36 36.26
N ALA A 314 -28.96 18.72 36.26
CA ALA A 314 -28.11 19.33 37.30
C ALA A 314 -27.43 18.44 38.37
N GLY A 315 -26.12 18.22 38.16
CA GLY A 315 -25.17 17.63 39.11
C GLY A 315 -24.14 16.78 38.35
N GLY A 316 -22.85 17.16 38.37
CA GLY A 316 -21.79 16.50 37.59
C GLY A 316 -21.69 14.98 37.81
N PRO A 317 -21.03 14.22 36.91
CA PRO A 317 -21.02 12.77 36.97
C PRO A 317 -20.41 12.25 38.29
N SER A 318 -21.23 11.63 39.14
CA SER A 318 -20.76 10.88 40.30
C SER A 318 -20.12 9.58 39.83
N TYR A 319 -18.80 9.57 39.74
CA TYR A 319 -18.02 8.36 39.49
C TYR A 319 -17.86 7.60 40.81
N PHE A 320 -18.36 6.37 40.84
CA PHE A 320 -18.30 5.52 42.03
C PHE A 320 -16.87 4.99 42.24
N LEU A 321 -16.28 5.26 43.41
CA LEU A 321 -15.05 4.62 43.90
C LEU A 321 -15.38 3.86 45.18
N GLY A 322 -14.98 2.60 45.25
CA GLY A 322 -15.09 1.79 46.47
C GLY A 322 -14.23 0.54 46.40
N TYR A 323 -14.44 -0.39 47.33
CA TYR A 323 -13.87 -1.73 47.24
C TYR A 323 -14.99 -2.75 47.02
N ASP A 324 -14.70 -3.74 46.19
CA ASP A 324 -15.53 -4.92 46.04
C ASP A 324 -15.34 -5.85 47.25
N ARG A 325 -16.36 -6.66 47.54
CA ARG A 325 -16.27 -7.63 48.64
C ARG A 325 -15.19 -8.64 48.31
N TYR A 326 -14.23 -8.81 49.23
CA TYR A 326 -13.24 -9.86 49.14
C TYR A 326 -13.79 -11.14 49.76
N SER A 327 -14.02 -12.16 48.94
CA SER A 327 -14.44 -13.50 49.35
C SER A 327 -13.32 -14.55 49.25
N GLY A 328 -12.06 -14.12 49.10
CA GLY A 328 -10.92 -15.02 48.94
C GLY A 328 -10.39 -15.59 50.27
N VAL A 329 -9.22 -16.23 50.20
CA VAL A 329 -8.56 -16.91 51.32
C VAL A 329 -8.44 -16.05 52.59
N ASN A 330 -8.69 -16.65 53.76
CA ASN A 330 -8.39 -16.05 55.06
C ASN A 330 -6.90 -16.17 55.39
N TYR A 331 -6.09 -15.36 54.72
CA TYR A 331 -4.64 -15.39 54.87
C TYR A 331 -4.16 -14.96 56.26
N LYS A 332 -4.95 -14.14 56.99
CA LYS A 332 -4.63 -13.72 58.36
C LYS A 332 -4.66 -14.88 59.35
N GLY A 333 -5.49 -15.90 59.10
CA GLY A 333 -5.48 -17.14 59.87
C GLY A 333 -4.36 -18.11 59.48
N GLN A 334 -3.59 -17.83 58.42
CA GLN A 334 -2.56 -18.73 57.88
C GLN A 334 -1.13 -18.19 58.06
N THR A 335 -0.96 -17.01 58.66
CA THR A 335 0.36 -16.47 59.02
C THR A 335 0.23 -15.53 60.22
N SER A 336 1.22 -15.58 61.12
CA SER A 336 1.33 -14.67 62.26
C SER A 336 2.20 -13.43 61.96
N SER A 337 2.88 -13.39 60.81
CA SER A 337 3.78 -12.29 60.46
C SER A 337 3.00 -11.03 60.05
N SER A 338 3.11 -9.99 60.87
CA SER A 338 2.50 -8.67 60.60
C SER A 338 2.99 -8.07 59.27
N ARG A 339 4.26 -8.26 58.91
CA ARG A 339 4.85 -7.81 57.63
C ARG A 339 4.19 -8.47 56.43
N ARG A 340 4.01 -9.80 56.47
CA ARG A 340 3.31 -10.57 55.42
C ARG A 340 1.84 -10.16 55.33
N ILE A 341 1.18 -9.98 56.46
CA ILE A 341 -0.22 -9.51 56.52
C ILE A 341 -0.36 -8.12 55.89
N ALA A 342 0.57 -7.20 56.17
CA ALA A 342 0.55 -5.86 55.59
C ALA A 342 0.73 -5.89 54.06
N ALA A 343 1.65 -6.71 53.55
CA ALA A 343 1.82 -6.92 52.12
C ALA A 343 0.56 -7.48 51.45
N LEU A 344 -0.07 -8.49 52.07
CA LEU A 344 -1.32 -9.09 51.58
C LEU A 344 -2.51 -8.13 51.68
N ASN A 345 -2.56 -7.26 52.69
CA ASN A 345 -3.57 -6.21 52.79
C ASN A 345 -3.43 -5.18 51.66
N LYS A 346 -2.19 -4.83 51.27
CA LYS A 346 -1.93 -3.97 50.11
C LYS A 346 -2.43 -4.63 48.82
N ALA A 347 -2.04 -5.89 48.59
CA ALA A 347 -2.52 -6.69 47.47
C ALA A 347 -4.05 -6.75 47.42
N LYS A 348 -4.69 -7.09 48.54
CA LYS A 348 -6.16 -7.15 48.67
C LYS A 348 -6.81 -5.84 48.25
N LYS A 349 -6.33 -4.68 48.75
CA LYS A 349 -6.85 -3.37 48.35
C LYS A 349 -6.71 -3.16 46.84
N MET A 350 -5.55 -3.47 46.27
CA MET A 350 -5.33 -3.32 44.83
C MET A 350 -6.25 -4.21 43.99
N VAL A 351 -6.49 -5.47 44.38
CA VAL A 351 -7.33 -6.38 43.59
C VAL A 351 -8.83 -6.17 43.79
N THR A 352 -9.26 -5.49 44.85
CA THR A 352 -10.69 -5.25 45.11
C THR A 352 -11.14 -3.83 44.82
N ILE A 353 -10.25 -2.90 44.48
CA ILE A 353 -10.68 -1.54 44.13
C ILE A 353 -11.68 -1.57 42.98
N LYS A 354 -12.87 -1.01 43.22
CA LYS A 354 -14.00 -0.97 42.31
C LYS A 354 -14.19 0.45 41.85
N TRP A 355 -14.22 0.64 40.54
CA TRP A 355 -14.31 1.96 39.93
C TRP A 355 -15.20 1.95 38.70
N LYS A 356 -16.01 2.99 38.54
CA LYS A 356 -16.79 3.24 37.33
C LYS A 356 -15.91 3.97 36.33
N CYS A 357 -15.71 3.38 35.15
CA CYS A 357 -14.82 3.88 34.14
C CYS A 357 -15.30 5.23 33.60
N PRO A 358 -14.47 6.29 33.65
CA PRO A 358 -14.91 7.65 33.37
C PRO A 358 -14.90 8.00 31.88
N MET A 359 -14.09 7.29 31.10
CA MET A 359 -13.86 7.51 29.67
C MET A 359 -13.38 6.21 29.02
N ASN A 360 -13.52 6.11 27.69
CA ASN A 360 -12.91 4.98 26.99
C ASN A 360 -11.40 5.15 26.96
N PHE A 361 -10.63 4.13 27.37
CA PHE A 361 -9.17 4.12 27.24
C PHE A 361 -8.63 2.69 27.06
N PRO A 362 -7.46 2.51 26.40
CA PRO A 362 -6.97 1.20 26.03
C PRO A 362 -6.57 0.34 27.24
N THR A 363 -6.67 -0.97 27.09
CA THR A 363 -6.02 -1.93 27.98
C THR A 363 -4.52 -2.03 27.67
N TRP A 364 -3.85 -3.04 28.21
CA TRP A 364 -2.44 -3.30 27.94
C TRP A 364 -2.20 -3.73 26.50
N TYR A 365 -1.16 -3.18 25.86
CA TYR A 365 -0.72 -3.57 24.53
C TYR A 365 0.51 -4.47 24.62
N ASN A 366 0.48 -5.66 24.01
CA ASN A 366 1.61 -6.60 24.05
C ASN A 366 2.57 -6.43 22.86
N ILE A 367 3.74 -7.07 22.94
CA ILE A 367 4.78 -7.01 21.91
C ILE A 367 4.36 -7.65 20.59
N GLU A 368 3.43 -8.61 20.63
CA GLU A 368 2.88 -9.32 19.47
C GLU A 368 1.87 -8.47 18.70
N GLY A 369 1.49 -7.33 19.26
CA GLY A 369 0.71 -6.31 18.58
C GLY A 369 -0.76 -6.25 18.97
N TYR A 370 -1.15 -6.88 20.08
CA TYR A 370 -2.53 -7.02 20.52
C TYR A 370 -2.80 -6.30 21.84
N TYR A 371 -4.03 -5.79 21.97
CA TYR A 371 -4.55 -5.32 23.25
C TYR A 371 -5.13 -6.49 24.05
N SER A 372 -4.90 -6.50 25.36
CA SER A 372 -5.53 -7.48 26.23
C SER A 372 -7.02 -7.17 26.46
N TYR A 373 -7.78 -8.14 26.94
CA TYR A 373 -9.20 -7.94 27.21
C TYR A 373 -9.44 -7.59 28.68
N ALA A 374 -10.26 -6.57 28.92
CA ALA A 374 -10.84 -6.27 30.23
C ALA A 374 -12.28 -6.75 30.29
N LYS A 375 -12.67 -7.36 31.42
CA LYS A 375 -14.05 -7.77 31.69
C LYS A 375 -14.66 -6.88 32.78
N ALA A 376 -15.75 -6.17 32.45
CA ALA A 376 -16.51 -5.38 33.40
C ALA A 376 -17.41 -6.27 34.28
N LYS A 377 -17.89 -5.71 35.39
CA LYS A 377 -18.79 -6.35 36.36
C LYS A 377 -20.08 -6.89 35.75
N ASP A 378 -20.58 -6.25 34.70
CA ASP A 378 -21.77 -6.68 33.96
C ASP A 378 -21.49 -7.77 32.91
N GLY A 379 -20.25 -8.28 32.86
CA GLY A 379 -19.83 -9.30 31.91
C GLY A 379 -19.28 -8.77 30.59
N THR A 380 -19.35 -7.45 30.33
CA THR A 380 -18.84 -6.86 29.08
C THR A 380 -17.34 -7.11 28.93
N VAL A 381 -16.90 -7.67 27.80
CA VAL A 381 -15.48 -7.89 27.47
C VAL A 381 -15.05 -6.94 26.35
N SER A 382 -13.89 -6.29 26.51
CA SER A 382 -13.41 -5.28 25.56
C SER A 382 -11.89 -5.10 25.63
N THR A 383 -11.25 -4.71 24.53
CA THR A 383 -9.84 -4.28 24.47
C THR A 383 -9.61 -2.84 24.97
N GLN A 384 -10.65 -2.26 25.57
CA GLN A 384 -10.64 -0.96 26.22
C GLN A 384 -11.43 -1.04 27.52
N PHE A 385 -11.03 -0.26 28.51
CA PHE A 385 -11.92 0.11 29.60
C PHE A 385 -12.97 1.08 29.04
N LEU A 386 -14.25 0.72 29.17
CA LEU A 386 -15.35 1.44 28.53
C LEU A 386 -16.06 2.37 29.51
N LYS A 387 -16.28 3.63 29.09
CA LYS A 387 -16.99 4.65 29.85
C LYS A 387 -18.32 4.12 30.39
N GLY A 388 -18.57 4.38 31.67
CA GLY A 388 -19.77 4.00 32.38
C GLY A 388 -19.78 2.56 32.91
N LYS A 389 -18.85 1.70 32.49
CA LYS A 389 -18.74 0.33 32.97
C LYS A 389 -17.95 0.27 34.28
N THR A 390 -18.29 -0.67 35.15
CA THR A 390 -17.60 -0.86 36.43
C THR A 390 -16.59 -1.97 36.33
N TYR A 391 -15.36 -1.71 36.78
CA TYR A 391 -14.26 -2.68 36.81
C TYR A 391 -13.78 -2.90 38.25
N VAL A 392 -13.09 -4.02 38.46
CA VAL A 392 -12.47 -4.38 39.73
C VAL A 392 -10.98 -4.65 39.49
N GLY A 393 -10.14 -4.10 40.35
CA GLY A 393 -8.69 -4.12 40.21
C GLY A 393 -8.11 -2.86 39.57
N ILE A 394 -6.82 -2.65 39.77
CA ILE A 394 -6.01 -1.63 39.10
C ILE A 394 -5.69 -2.12 37.69
N PRO A 395 -5.71 -1.27 36.65
CA PRO A 395 -5.29 -1.68 35.33
C PRO A 395 -3.87 -2.26 35.30
N TYR A 396 -3.67 -3.25 34.45
CA TYR A 396 -2.36 -3.81 34.16
C TYR A 396 -1.56 -2.90 33.26
N SER A 397 -0.29 -2.66 33.59
CA SER A 397 0.64 -1.90 32.75
C SER A 397 2.09 -2.23 33.02
N MET A 398 2.86 -2.62 31.99
CA MET A 398 4.33 -2.70 32.10
C MET A 398 5.03 -1.36 31.86
N LYS A 399 4.29 -0.27 31.61
CA LYS A 399 4.88 1.07 31.48
C LYS A 399 4.47 2.01 32.60
N ASN A 400 5.44 2.81 33.02
CA ASN A 400 5.32 3.97 33.88
C ASN A 400 4.92 3.64 35.32
N HIS A 401 4.90 2.36 35.74
CA HIS A 401 4.76 1.86 37.12
C HIS A 401 4.02 2.84 38.04
N SER A 402 2.81 3.21 37.60
CA SER A 402 2.27 4.54 37.94
C SER A 402 1.44 4.51 39.19
N TYR A 403 0.75 3.39 39.42
CA TYR A 403 -0.38 3.37 40.31
C TYR A 403 -0.39 2.13 41.20
N ASP A 404 -0.44 2.38 42.50
CA ASP A 404 -1.00 1.48 43.48
C ASP A 404 -2.50 1.78 43.69
N ASN A 405 -3.12 1.19 44.72
CA ASN A 405 -4.53 1.45 45.05
C ASN A 405 -4.83 2.91 45.43
N GLU A 406 -3.92 3.61 46.07
CA GLU A 406 -4.14 4.99 46.56
C GLU A 406 -3.92 5.99 45.43
N ALA A 407 -2.84 5.84 44.67
CA ALA A 407 -2.55 6.68 43.53
C ALA A 407 -3.64 6.54 42.45
N TRP A 408 -4.12 5.31 42.18
CA TRP A 408 -5.28 5.12 41.31
C TRP A 408 -6.54 5.76 41.87
N ALA A 409 -6.88 5.50 43.13
CA ALA A 409 -8.03 6.12 43.79
C ALA A 409 -7.99 7.66 43.71
N ASN A 410 -6.81 8.26 43.82
CA ASN A 410 -6.61 9.70 43.72
C ASN A 410 -6.83 10.22 42.28
N VAL A 411 -6.35 9.49 41.26
CA VAL A 411 -6.69 9.78 39.85
C VAL A 411 -8.19 9.69 39.63
N ILE A 412 -8.85 8.69 40.24
CA ILE A 412 -10.31 8.55 40.16
C ILE A 412 -11.05 9.74 40.79
N LYS A 413 -10.54 10.29 41.90
CA LYS A 413 -11.17 11.41 42.61
C LYS A 413 -10.94 12.78 41.98
N LYS A 414 -9.73 13.05 41.46
CA LYS A 414 -9.27 14.41 41.09
C LYS A 414 -9.74 14.89 39.72
N GLY A 415 -10.33 14.01 38.91
CA GLY A 415 -10.74 14.32 37.54
C GLY A 415 -9.85 13.62 36.52
N TYR A 416 -10.45 13.24 35.40
CA TYR A 416 -9.90 12.24 34.51
C TYR A 416 -9.47 12.85 33.19
N THR A 417 -8.18 12.81 32.92
CA THR A 417 -7.63 13.10 31.61
C THR A 417 -7.10 11.84 30.94
N TRP A 418 -7.07 11.85 29.61
CA TRP A 418 -6.42 10.80 28.83
C TRP A 418 -4.96 10.56 29.28
N LYS A 419 -4.26 11.63 29.66
CA LYS A 419 -2.86 11.59 30.13
C LYS A 419 -2.70 10.88 31.47
N GLU A 420 -3.73 10.87 32.33
CA GLU A 420 -3.72 10.14 33.60
C GLU A 420 -4.10 8.67 33.42
N MET A 421 -4.91 8.34 32.41
CA MET A 421 -5.38 6.97 32.18
C MET A 421 -4.45 6.14 31.30
N ALA A 422 -3.79 6.78 30.34
CA ALA A 422 -3.00 6.08 29.33
C ALA A 422 -1.61 6.70 29.14
N ALA A 423 -0.65 5.87 28.75
CA ALA A 423 0.70 6.27 28.38
C ALA A 423 1.12 5.62 27.06
N PRO A 424 2.05 6.21 26.27
CA PRO A 424 2.57 5.58 25.05
C PRO A 424 3.21 4.22 25.35
N PHE A 425 3.25 3.23 24.46
CA PHE A 425 3.90 1.93 24.67
C PHE A 425 5.40 1.96 24.31
N TYR A 426 6.26 1.17 24.98
CA TYR A 426 7.74 1.17 24.96
C TYR A 426 8.44 1.86 23.77
N SER A 427 8.19 1.42 22.54
CA SER A 427 8.89 1.85 21.33
C SER A 427 8.04 2.67 20.34
N SER A 428 6.81 3.03 20.72
CA SER A 428 5.87 3.72 19.82
C SER A 428 5.21 4.92 20.49
N VAL A 429 5.43 6.10 19.91
CA VAL A 429 4.71 7.34 20.26
C VAL A 429 3.23 7.31 19.84
N TYR A 430 2.81 6.32 19.05
CA TYR A 430 1.46 6.23 18.47
C TYR A 430 0.56 5.18 19.11
N LYS A 431 1.13 4.26 19.91
CA LYS A 431 0.37 3.22 20.61
C LYS A 431 0.30 3.59 22.08
N THR A 432 -0.87 3.53 22.68
CA THR A 432 -1.06 3.85 24.11
C THR A 432 -1.61 2.63 24.84
N ALA A 433 -1.21 2.46 26.09
CA ALA A 433 -1.70 1.43 27.00
C ALA A 433 -2.19 2.10 28.30
N ALA A 434 -3.07 1.42 29.04
CA ALA A 434 -3.44 1.85 30.38
C ALA A 434 -2.19 2.10 31.22
N LYS A 435 -2.22 3.14 32.07
CA LYS A 435 -1.27 3.27 33.18
C LYS A 435 -1.76 2.40 34.33
N GLY A 436 -0.82 1.84 35.08
CA GLY A 436 -1.16 0.85 36.10
C GLY A 436 0.05 0.15 36.68
N SER A 437 -0.13 -1.12 37.03
CA SER A 437 0.87 -1.96 37.69
C SER A 437 1.10 -3.23 36.89
N ASP A 438 2.35 -3.62 36.61
CA ASP A 438 2.67 -4.95 36.08
C ASP A 438 2.87 -5.97 37.20
N CYS A 439 3.17 -7.21 36.84
CA CYS A 439 3.30 -8.30 37.80
C CYS A 439 4.39 -8.05 38.85
N SER A 440 5.57 -7.60 38.43
CA SER A 440 6.71 -7.38 39.34
C SER A 440 6.60 -6.09 40.14
N TYR A 441 6.06 -5.03 39.55
CA TYR A 441 5.79 -3.78 40.27
C TYR A 441 4.68 -3.96 41.31
N PHE A 442 3.66 -4.78 41.00
CA PHE A 442 2.64 -5.18 41.97
C PHE A 442 3.24 -5.85 43.20
N VAL A 443 4.10 -6.86 43.00
CA VAL A 443 4.77 -7.55 44.11
C VAL A 443 5.68 -6.58 44.88
N TYR A 444 6.45 -5.74 44.18
CA TYR A 444 7.28 -4.70 44.79
C TYR A 444 6.48 -3.78 45.73
N LEU A 445 5.36 -3.23 45.27
CA LEU A 445 4.48 -2.37 46.09
C LEU A 445 3.96 -3.08 47.33
N CYS A 446 3.58 -4.35 47.20
CA CYS A 446 3.13 -5.15 48.32
C CYS A 446 4.25 -5.40 49.34
N MET A 447 5.45 -5.73 48.87
CA MET A 447 6.61 -5.94 49.76
C MET A 447 6.99 -4.67 50.51
N ARG A 448 6.99 -3.51 49.83
CA ARG A 448 7.22 -2.20 50.47
C ARG A 448 6.18 -1.91 51.55
N ALA A 449 4.91 -2.22 51.31
CA ALA A 449 3.86 -2.07 52.33
C ALA A 449 4.04 -2.99 53.56
N GLY A 450 4.73 -4.12 53.40
CA GLY A 450 5.18 -4.98 54.50
C GLY A 450 6.48 -4.53 55.17
N GLY A 451 7.05 -3.38 54.78
CA GLY A 451 8.29 -2.84 55.33
C GLY A 451 9.57 -3.46 54.74
N ALA A 452 9.49 -4.15 53.60
CA ALA A 452 10.69 -4.67 52.93
C ALA A 452 11.56 -3.54 52.38
N ASN A 453 12.87 -3.58 52.67
CA ASN A 453 13.85 -2.71 52.02
C ASN A 453 14.31 -3.32 50.69
N VAL A 454 13.38 -3.41 49.74
CA VAL A 454 13.61 -3.93 48.39
C VAL A 454 13.55 -2.79 47.38
N THR A 455 14.42 -2.82 46.37
CA THR A 455 14.32 -1.94 45.19
C THR A 455 13.45 -2.62 44.12
N TYR A 456 12.94 -1.85 43.16
CA TYR A 456 12.17 -2.44 42.07
C TYR A 456 13.01 -3.44 41.27
N GLN A 457 12.43 -4.59 40.95
CA GLN A 457 13.06 -5.68 40.20
C GLN A 457 12.11 -6.18 39.12
N THR A 458 12.65 -6.61 37.98
CA THR A 458 11.90 -7.37 36.97
C THR A 458 11.80 -8.84 37.41
N THR A 459 10.97 -9.65 36.77
CA THR A 459 10.89 -11.09 37.04
C THR A 459 12.26 -11.78 36.96
N TYR A 460 13.06 -11.42 35.96
CA TYR A 460 14.43 -11.92 35.78
C TYR A 460 15.38 -11.53 36.93
N THR A 461 15.32 -10.28 37.41
CA THR A 461 16.18 -9.86 38.52
C THR A 461 15.66 -10.31 39.88
N MET A 462 14.38 -10.65 40.01
CA MET A 462 13.84 -11.32 41.19
C MET A 462 14.38 -12.75 41.32
N SER A 463 14.43 -13.53 40.23
CA SER A 463 14.83 -14.95 40.28
C SER A 463 16.31 -15.15 40.57
N ASN A 464 17.14 -14.19 40.17
CA ASN A 464 18.60 -14.21 40.31
C ASN A 464 19.11 -13.18 41.35
N GLY A 465 18.20 -12.51 42.06
CA GLY A 465 18.52 -11.37 42.90
C GLY A 465 18.87 -11.72 44.34
N GLN A 466 19.41 -10.72 45.05
CA GLN A 466 19.77 -10.87 46.45
C GLN A 466 18.57 -10.94 47.41
N TYR A 467 17.40 -10.41 47.04
CA TYR A 467 16.28 -10.24 47.97
C TYR A 467 15.44 -11.49 48.20
N TYR A 468 15.40 -12.41 47.24
CA TYR A 468 14.52 -13.58 47.27
C TYR A 468 15.34 -14.88 47.28
N LYS A 469 14.93 -15.82 48.13
CA LYS A 469 15.50 -17.18 48.19
C LYS A 469 14.47 -18.17 47.68
N ARG A 470 14.88 -19.04 46.77
CA ARG A 470 14.02 -20.14 46.29
C ARG A 470 13.71 -21.09 47.46
N ILE A 471 12.46 -21.52 47.55
CA ILE A 471 11.97 -22.47 48.55
C ILE A 471 11.16 -23.57 47.87
N ASP A 472 10.96 -24.67 48.58
CA ASP A 472 10.01 -25.69 48.15
C ASP A 472 8.56 -25.15 48.23
N LYS A 473 7.72 -25.48 47.24
CA LYS A 473 6.31 -25.04 47.18
C LYS A 473 5.48 -25.53 48.38
N SER A 474 5.82 -26.67 48.95
CA SER A 474 5.16 -27.20 50.17
C SER A 474 5.41 -26.32 51.39
N ARG A 475 6.51 -25.54 51.39
CA ARG A 475 6.94 -24.69 52.51
C ARG A 475 6.45 -23.24 52.39
N MET A 476 5.63 -22.96 51.38
CA MET A 476 5.10 -21.62 51.14
C MET A 476 4.22 -21.15 52.29
N LYS A 477 4.40 -19.90 52.67
CA LYS A 477 3.56 -19.17 53.63
C LYS A 477 2.92 -17.99 52.91
N PRO A 478 1.72 -17.54 53.33
CA PRO A 478 1.14 -16.30 52.81
C PRO A 478 2.18 -15.16 52.79
N GLY A 479 2.26 -14.43 51.68
CA GLY A 479 3.25 -13.41 51.42
C GLY A 479 4.54 -13.90 50.74
N ASP A 480 4.71 -15.21 50.52
CA ASP A 480 5.73 -15.72 49.60
C ASP A 480 5.35 -15.42 48.14
N VAL A 481 6.31 -15.55 47.23
CA VAL A 481 6.18 -15.18 45.81
C VAL A 481 6.21 -16.44 44.95
N LEU A 482 5.32 -16.50 43.96
CA LEU A 482 5.40 -17.46 42.86
C LEU A 482 5.98 -16.75 41.65
N LEU A 483 7.06 -17.30 41.07
CA LEU A 483 7.83 -16.63 40.02
C LEU A 483 8.19 -17.61 38.90
N CYS A 484 7.94 -17.21 37.65
CA CYS A 484 8.51 -17.81 36.44
C CYS A 484 9.21 -16.73 35.61
N SER A 485 9.70 -17.09 34.42
CA SER A 485 10.50 -16.19 33.56
C SER A 485 9.73 -14.91 33.16
N HIS A 486 8.42 -15.03 32.94
CA HIS A 486 7.59 -13.95 32.40
C HIS A 486 6.48 -13.46 33.34
N HIS A 487 6.33 -14.00 34.54
CA HIS A 487 5.28 -13.59 35.48
C HIS A 487 5.64 -13.80 36.94
N THR A 488 5.08 -12.98 37.82
CA THR A 488 5.23 -13.12 39.27
C THR A 488 3.94 -12.77 40.02
N MET A 489 3.69 -13.49 41.11
CA MET A 489 2.44 -13.42 41.87
C MET A 489 2.71 -13.48 43.37
N LEU A 490 1.84 -12.86 44.16
CA LEU A 490 1.88 -12.93 45.62
C LEU A 490 0.98 -14.07 46.11
N PHE A 491 1.57 -15.04 46.81
CA PHE A 491 0.82 -16.15 47.38
C PHE A 491 0.03 -15.68 48.59
N ALA A 492 -1.29 -15.82 48.53
CA ALA A 492 -2.19 -15.42 49.60
C ALA A 492 -2.45 -16.57 50.59
N GLY A 493 -2.27 -17.84 50.21
CA GLY A 493 -2.50 -18.98 51.10
C GLY A 493 -3.18 -20.14 50.38
N ARG A 494 -3.65 -21.13 51.15
CA ARG A 494 -4.39 -22.28 50.62
C ARG A 494 -5.89 -22.15 50.84
N VAL A 495 -6.66 -22.64 49.86
CA VAL A 495 -8.10 -22.91 49.99
C VAL A 495 -8.30 -24.36 49.55
N GLY A 496 -8.41 -25.28 50.51
CA GLY A 496 -8.28 -26.71 50.25
C GLY A 496 -6.96 -27.02 49.54
N SER A 497 -7.02 -27.78 48.45
CA SER A 497 -5.84 -28.11 47.63
C SER A 497 -5.36 -26.97 46.72
N ARG A 498 -6.13 -25.89 46.58
CA ARG A 498 -5.82 -24.79 45.64
C ARG A 498 -4.93 -23.71 46.27
N TYR A 499 -4.13 -23.08 45.42
CA TYR A 499 -3.27 -21.95 45.74
C TYR A 499 -4.02 -20.67 45.45
N ALA A 500 -4.29 -19.90 46.50
CA ALA A 500 -4.83 -18.56 46.38
C ALA A 500 -3.70 -17.56 46.11
N VAL A 501 -3.86 -16.74 45.07
CA VAL A 501 -2.86 -15.75 44.69
C VAL A 501 -3.51 -14.41 44.39
N PHE A 502 -2.71 -13.36 44.61
CA PHE A 502 -2.96 -12.03 44.07
C PHE A 502 -1.94 -11.75 42.96
N GLU A 503 -2.41 -11.26 41.83
CA GLU A 503 -1.58 -10.98 40.68
C GLU A 503 -1.99 -9.70 39.96
N SER A 504 -1.07 -9.12 39.19
CA SER A 504 -1.38 -8.18 38.13
C SER A 504 -1.06 -8.83 36.81
N THR A 505 -2.03 -8.97 35.92
CA THR A 505 -1.86 -9.73 34.66
C THR A 505 -2.52 -9.04 33.47
N SER A 506 -1.95 -9.28 32.28
CA SER A 506 -2.57 -8.87 31.03
C SER A 506 -3.88 -9.60 30.79
N ASP A 507 -4.04 -10.83 31.30
CA ASP A 507 -5.26 -11.63 31.21
C ASP A 507 -6.38 -11.06 32.12
N GLY A 508 -7.35 -10.37 31.52
CA GLY A 508 -8.35 -9.57 32.25
C GLY A 508 -7.93 -8.10 32.45
N ALA A 509 -6.70 -7.74 32.07
CA ALA A 509 -6.13 -6.41 32.07
C ALA A 509 -6.13 -5.66 33.41
N THR A 510 -6.27 -6.36 34.54
CA THR A 510 -6.28 -5.76 35.88
C THR A 510 -5.54 -6.61 36.91
N THR A 511 -5.33 -6.05 38.09
CA THR A 511 -4.99 -6.82 39.29
C THR A 511 -6.19 -7.66 39.72
N ARG A 512 -5.94 -8.92 40.11
CA ARG A 512 -6.99 -9.87 40.46
C ARG A 512 -6.58 -10.88 41.53
N TYR A 513 -7.59 -11.47 42.14
CA TYR A 513 -7.49 -12.67 42.96
C TYR A 513 -7.83 -13.89 42.09
N LYS A 514 -7.06 -14.98 42.20
CA LYS A 514 -7.35 -16.25 41.51
C LYS A 514 -6.95 -17.45 42.36
N LEU A 515 -7.68 -18.56 42.16
CA LEU A 515 -7.35 -19.87 42.70
C LEU A 515 -6.74 -20.73 41.60
N PHE A 516 -5.53 -21.25 41.85
CA PHE A 516 -4.84 -22.16 40.95
C PHE A 516 -4.71 -23.56 41.54
N THR A 517 -4.72 -24.57 40.70
CA THR A 517 -4.31 -25.94 41.03
C THR A 517 -2.78 -26.04 41.02
N ALA A 518 -2.25 -27.15 41.55
CA ALA A 518 -0.80 -27.40 41.48
C ALA A 518 -0.31 -27.52 40.03
N ALA A 519 -1.11 -28.13 39.14
CA ALA A 519 -0.80 -28.30 37.72
C ALA A 519 -0.74 -26.95 36.98
N GLU A 520 -1.69 -26.04 37.23
CA GLU A 520 -1.66 -24.69 36.63
C GLU A 520 -0.46 -23.86 37.12
N LEU A 521 0.18 -24.24 38.24
CA LEU A 521 1.38 -23.60 38.76
C LEU A 521 2.66 -24.41 38.48
N ALA A 522 2.64 -25.40 37.59
CA ALA A 522 3.79 -26.28 37.35
C ALA A 522 5.07 -25.49 37.02
N GLU A 523 4.96 -24.48 36.15
CA GLU A 523 6.09 -23.64 35.70
C GLU A 523 6.62 -22.68 36.78
N TYR A 524 5.79 -22.30 37.75
CA TYR A 524 6.21 -21.34 38.77
C TYR A 524 7.15 -21.99 39.77
N SER A 525 8.17 -21.28 40.21
CA SER A 525 8.96 -21.64 41.40
C SER A 525 8.53 -20.78 42.59
N ALA A 526 8.67 -21.30 43.80
CA ALA A 526 8.34 -20.56 45.02
C ALA A 526 9.57 -19.84 45.57
N TYR A 527 9.37 -18.61 46.00
CA TYR A 527 10.42 -17.74 46.54
C TYR A 527 9.94 -17.06 47.81
N ARG A 528 10.87 -16.86 48.74
CA ARG A 528 10.66 -16.13 49.99
C ARG A 528 11.56 -14.91 50.03
N TYR A 529 11.02 -13.78 50.46
CA TYR A 529 11.84 -12.61 50.76
C TYR A 529 12.76 -12.92 51.96
N LYS A 530 14.06 -12.68 51.82
CA LYS A 530 15.08 -13.19 52.76
C LYS A 530 15.07 -12.52 54.14
N TYR A 531 14.55 -11.31 54.24
CA TYR A 531 14.66 -10.48 55.45
C TYR A 531 13.37 -10.44 56.27
N TRP A 532 12.47 -11.40 56.08
CA TRP A 532 11.17 -11.54 56.76
C TRP A 532 10.96 -12.90 57.41
#